data_AF-A0A7Y2UDW5-F1
#
_entry.id   AF-A0A7Y2UDW5-F1
#
_cell.length_a   1.000
_cell.length_b   1.000
_cell.length_c   1.000
_cell.angle_alpha   90.00
_cell.angle_beta   90.00
_cell.angle_gamma   90.00
#
_symmetry.space_group_name_H-M   'P 1'
#
loop_
_entity.id
_entity.type
_entity.pdbx_description
1 polymer ?
#
loop_
_entity_poly.entity_id
_entity_poly.type
_entity_poly.pdbx_seq_one_letter_code
_entity_poly.pdbx_strand_id
1 'polypeptide(L)'
;MTSQWLSVLPPIVAIAVVLWKREVILALFLSIFTAELLQQTSLVSGVPLGGLATLERIVAVLEDRDNARILVFSLMIGALLAYIRQSGGVTAMVNSVINRGIARNQRQTALLTSGVGVAVFVESNLSVLTAGILSRGLFDRFGMSRAKLAYFIDSTSAPICILILLNAWGAYILALLGTYELERPAAQILW
;
A
#
# COMPACT_ATOMS: atom_id res chain seq x y z
N MET A 1 23.67 10.52 -25.83
CA MET A 1 23.39 9.15 -25.36
C MET A 1 24.24 8.79 -24.12
N THR A 2 24.29 9.62 -23.08
CA THR A 2 25.29 9.41 -21.98
C THR A 2 24.77 9.64 -20.55
N SER A 3 23.47 9.50 -20.28
CA SER A 3 22.95 9.63 -18.91
C SER A 3 21.73 8.77 -18.57
N GLN A 4 21.52 7.64 -19.26
CA GLN A 4 20.42 6.72 -18.88
C GLN A 4 20.57 6.15 -17.46
N TRP A 5 21.80 5.99 -16.97
CA TRP A 5 22.09 5.50 -15.63
C TRP A 5 21.75 6.50 -14.51
N LEU A 6 21.75 7.82 -14.81
CA LEU A 6 21.43 8.84 -13.80
C LEU A 6 19.95 8.79 -13.39
N SER A 7 19.06 8.24 -14.22
CA SER A 7 17.64 8.06 -13.89
C SER A 7 17.40 7.08 -12.73
N VAL A 8 18.39 6.26 -12.38
CA VAL A 8 18.33 5.32 -11.25
C VAL A 8 18.72 6.01 -9.93
N LEU A 9 19.29 7.21 -9.99
CA LEU A 9 19.78 7.93 -8.82
C LEU A 9 18.65 8.33 -7.85
N PRO A 10 17.48 8.86 -8.28
CA PRO A 10 16.37 9.16 -7.38
C PRO A 10 15.89 7.95 -6.55
N PRO A 11 15.57 6.76 -7.12
CA PRO A 11 15.16 5.61 -6.32
C PRO A 11 16.28 5.08 -5.41
N ILE A 12 17.56 5.18 -5.80
CA ILE A 12 18.68 4.82 -4.92
C ILE A 12 18.73 5.75 -3.70
N VAL A 13 18.58 7.06 -3.91
CA VAL A 13 18.53 8.04 -2.82
C VAL A 13 17.34 7.75 -1.90
N ALA A 14 16.16 7.44 -2.46
CA ALA A 14 15.01 7.04 -1.66
C ALA A 14 15.34 5.85 -0.75
N ILE A 15 15.86 4.76 -1.32
CA ILE A 15 16.17 3.53 -0.57
C ILE A 15 17.24 3.80 0.50
N ALA A 16 18.33 4.49 0.13
CA ALA A 16 19.43 4.78 1.05
C ALA A 16 18.95 5.62 2.25
N VAL A 17 18.12 6.65 2.00
CA VAL A 17 17.58 7.52 3.04
C VAL A 17 16.56 6.78 3.91
N VAL A 18 15.67 5.97 3.33
CA VAL A 18 14.74 5.14 4.11
C VAL A 18 15.49 4.20 5.04
N LEU A 19 16.54 3.52 4.55
CA LEU A 19 17.30 2.58 5.37
C LEU A 19 18.10 3.29 6.48
N TRP A 20 18.65 4.47 6.19
CA TRP A 20 19.45 5.21 7.16
C TRP A 20 18.61 5.95 8.21
N LYS A 21 17.62 6.73 7.77
CA LYS A 21 16.83 7.60 8.63
C LYS A 21 15.54 6.94 9.13
N ARG A 22 15.07 5.88 8.47
CA ARG A 22 13.76 5.25 8.73
C ARG A 22 12.58 6.21 8.58
N GLU A 23 12.77 7.29 7.82
CA GLU A 23 11.80 8.35 7.56
C GLU A 23 11.38 8.32 6.09
N VAL A 24 10.20 7.75 5.81
CA VAL A 24 9.71 7.55 4.44
C VAL A 24 9.43 8.88 3.75
N ILE A 25 8.82 9.83 4.45
CA ILE A 25 8.44 11.14 3.88
C ILE A 25 9.69 11.89 3.41
N LEU A 26 10.73 11.92 4.24
CA LEU A 26 11.98 12.60 3.92
C LEU A 26 12.72 11.93 2.76
N ALA A 27 12.69 10.59 2.69
CA ALA A 27 13.27 9.86 1.58
C ALA A 27 12.57 10.13 0.24
N LEU A 28 11.24 10.15 0.23
CA LEU A 28 10.46 10.48 -0.97
C LEU A 28 10.71 11.92 -1.41
N PHE A 29 10.75 12.87 -0.47
CA PHE A 29 11.06 14.26 -0.79
C PHE A 29 12.45 14.41 -1.42
N LEU A 30 13.48 13.81 -0.81
CA LEU A 30 14.85 13.87 -1.36
C LEU A 30 14.96 13.17 -2.72
N SER A 31 14.19 12.11 -2.96
CA SER A 31 14.14 11.46 -4.28
C SER A 31 13.59 12.40 -5.36
N ILE A 32 12.46 13.05 -5.11
CA ILE A 32 11.86 14.01 -6.07
C ILE A 32 12.81 15.19 -6.27
N PHE A 33 13.39 15.72 -5.20
CA PHE A 33 14.38 16.79 -5.27
C PHE A 33 15.58 16.40 -6.13
N THR A 34 16.07 15.17 -5.96
CA THR A 34 17.17 14.64 -6.77
C THR A 34 16.76 14.50 -8.24
N ALA A 35 15.54 14.05 -8.53
CA ALA A 35 15.03 13.95 -9.89
C ALA A 35 14.90 15.31 -10.58
N GLU A 36 14.46 16.35 -9.88
CA GLU A 36 14.36 17.71 -10.40
C GLU A 36 15.75 18.36 -10.57
N LEU A 37 16.69 18.09 -9.66
CA LEU A 37 18.07 18.57 -9.79
C LEU A 37 18.76 17.99 -11.04
N LEU A 38 18.46 16.74 -11.40
CA LEU A 38 19.00 16.08 -12.60
C LEU A 38 18.48 16.66 -13.92
N GLN A 39 17.35 17.38 -13.90
CA GLN A 39 16.79 18.03 -15.07
C GLN A 39 17.41 19.42 -15.33
N GLN A 40 18.15 19.98 -14.36
CA GLN A 40 18.76 21.31 -14.47
C GLN A 40 20.10 21.26 -15.21
N THR A 41 20.37 22.28 -16.04
CA THR A 41 21.58 22.36 -16.88
C THR A 41 22.86 22.67 -16.06
N SER A 42 22.73 23.21 -14.84
CA SER A 42 23.86 23.53 -13.95
C SER A 42 23.52 23.20 -12.50
N LEU A 43 24.36 22.41 -11.84
CA LEU A 43 24.14 21.96 -10.46
C LEU A 43 24.26 23.08 -9.43
N VAL A 44 25.08 24.12 -9.68
CA VAL A 44 25.38 25.17 -8.70
C VAL A 44 24.30 26.26 -8.70
N SER A 45 23.78 26.63 -9.88
CA SER A 45 22.66 27.56 -10.00
C SER A 45 21.30 26.87 -9.91
N GLY A 46 21.26 25.55 -10.11
CA GLY A 46 20.05 24.74 -10.12
C GLY A 46 19.52 24.31 -8.76
N VAL A 47 20.26 24.47 -7.64
CA VAL A 47 19.76 24.09 -6.29
C VAL A 47 18.52 24.90 -5.87
N PRO A 48 18.53 26.25 -5.90
CA PRO A 48 17.33 27.02 -5.53
C PRO A 48 16.16 26.80 -6.50
N LEU A 49 16.45 26.65 -7.80
CA LEU A 49 15.45 26.37 -8.83
C LEU A 49 14.88 24.94 -8.69
N GLY A 50 15.70 23.97 -8.33
CA GLY A 50 15.31 22.58 -8.09
C GLY A 50 14.41 22.45 -6.87
N GLY A 51 14.63 23.26 -5.82
CA GLY A 51 13.73 23.32 -4.66
C GLY A 51 12.33 23.80 -5.04
N LEU A 52 12.23 24.87 -5.83
CA LEU A 52 10.96 25.38 -6.34
C LEU A 52 10.29 24.37 -7.29
N ALA A 53 11.04 23.79 -8.22
CA ALA A 53 10.55 22.77 -9.15
C ALA A 53 10.05 21.52 -8.42
N THR A 54 10.65 21.14 -7.29
CA THR A 54 10.18 20.03 -6.45
C THR A 54 8.79 20.32 -5.87
N LEU A 55 8.56 21.54 -5.38
CA LEU A 55 7.25 21.95 -4.87
C LEU A 55 6.21 22.01 -5.99
N GLU A 56 6.57 22.60 -7.12
CA GLU A 56 5.71 22.63 -8.31
C GLU A 56 5.36 21.22 -8.78
N ARG A 57 6.31 20.28 -8.77
CA ARG A 57 6.05 18.88 -9.13
C ARG A 57 5.06 18.22 -8.18
N ILE A 58 5.17 18.46 -6.88
CA ILE A 58 4.23 17.95 -5.88
C ILE A 58 2.83 18.51 -6.13
N VAL A 59 2.72 19.80 -6.44
CA VAL A 59 1.44 20.44 -6.76
C VAL A 59 0.87 19.91 -8.09
N ALA A 60 1.71 19.71 -9.10
CA ALA A 60 1.31 19.22 -10.42
C ALA A 60 0.66 17.83 -10.37
N VAL A 61 1.00 16.98 -9.39
CA VAL A 61 0.32 15.69 -9.18
C VAL A 61 -1.17 15.89 -8.86
N LEU A 62 -1.56 17.00 -8.24
CA LEU A 62 -2.96 17.32 -7.94
C LEU A 62 -3.73 17.86 -9.16
N GLU A 63 -3.03 18.33 -10.19
CA GLU A 63 -3.64 18.83 -11.43
C GLU A 63 -4.14 17.68 -12.32
N ASP A 64 -3.46 16.53 -12.26
CA ASP A 64 -3.88 15.32 -12.95
C ASP A 64 -5.16 14.76 -12.29
N ARG A 65 -6.22 14.65 -13.11
CA ARG A 65 -7.55 14.25 -12.62
C ARG A 65 -7.56 12.85 -12.03
N ASP A 66 -6.76 11.93 -12.55
CA ASP A 66 -6.75 10.54 -12.09
C ASP A 66 -5.94 10.41 -10.81
N ASN A 67 -4.80 11.09 -10.71
CA ASN A 67 -4.04 11.17 -9.46
C ASN A 67 -4.84 11.84 -8.34
N ALA A 68 -5.54 12.94 -8.64
CA ALA A 68 -6.40 13.63 -7.68
C ALA A 68 -7.55 12.74 -7.16
N ARG A 69 -8.19 11.98 -8.06
CA ARG A 69 -9.23 11.00 -7.68
C ARG A 69 -8.67 9.93 -6.74
N ILE A 70 -7.49 9.40 -7.02
CA ILE A 70 -6.82 8.40 -6.18
C ILE A 70 -6.54 8.99 -4.79
N LEU A 71 -5.99 10.20 -4.71
CA LEU A 71 -5.69 10.86 -3.44
C LEU A 71 -6.94 11.09 -2.58
N VAL A 72 -8.01 11.60 -3.18
CA VAL A 72 -9.29 11.81 -2.48
C VAL A 72 -9.87 10.48 -2.00
N PHE A 73 -9.84 9.45 -2.85
CA PHE A 73 -10.31 8.11 -2.49
C PHE A 73 -9.51 7.51 -1.32
N SER A 74 -8.18 7.61 -1.34
CA SER A 74 -7.32 7.16 -0.23
C SER A 74 -7.62 7.91 1.07
N LEU A 75 -7.85 9.23 1.00
CA LEU A 75 -8.21 10.03 2.16
C LEU A 75 -9.59 9.64 2.73
N MET A 76 -10.57 9.38 1.86
CA MET A 76 -11.90 8.89 2.27
C MET A 76 -11.81 7.53 2.96
N ILE A 77 -11.02 6.59 2.44
CA ILE A 77 -10.77 5.31 3.11
C ILE A 77 -10.15 5.53 4.48
N GLY A 78 -9.12 6.38 4.58
CA GLY A 78 -8.49 6.73 5.85
C GLY A 78 -9.50 7.26 6.89
N ALA A 79 -10.38 8.17 6.46
CA ALA A 79 -11.44 8.72 7.30
C ALA A 79 -12.48 7.66 7.72
N LEU A 80 -12.93 6.82 6.79
CA LEU A 80 -13.86 5.71 7.06
C LEU A 80 -13.27 4.72 8.08
N LEU A 81 -12.01 4.35 7.92
CA LEU A 81 -11.32 3.45 8.84
C LEU A 81 -11.14 4.07 10.22
N ALA A 82 -10.80 5.36 10.30
CA ALA A 82 -10.74 6.10 11.55
C ALA A 82 -12.12 6.13 12.25
N TYR A 83 -13.19 6.39 11.49
CA TYR A 83 -14.56 6.36 11.99
C TYR A 83 -14.97 4.96 12.50
N ILE A 84 -14.71 3.90 11.74
CA ILE A 84 -14.98 2.52 12.15
C ILE A 84 -14.25 2.18 13.45
N ARG A 85 -12.99 2.61 13.59
CA ARG A 85 -12.21 2.41 14.81
C ARG A 85 -12.77 3.19 16.01
N GLN A 86 -13.20 4.44 15.81
CA GLN A 86 -13.66 5.31 16.89
C GLN A 86 -15.11 5.05 17.31
N SER A 87 -15.96 4.58 16.39
CA SER A 87 -17.37 4.24 16.64
C SER A 87 -17.56 3.09 17.63
N GLY A 88 -16.51 2.37 18.01
CA GLY A 88 -16.60 1.17 18.85
C GLY A 88 -17.20 -0.05 18.14
N GLY A 89 -17.61 0.08 16.87
CA GLY A 89 -18.18 -1.01 16.07
C GLY A 89 -17.24 -2.21 15.95
N VAL A 90 -15.93 -1.95 15.82
CA VAL A 90 -14.90 -3.00 15.81
C VAL A 90 -14.87 -3.76 17.13
N THR A 91 -14.86 -3.04 18.26
CA THR A 91 -14.85 -3.67 19.60
C THR A 91 -16.15 -4.45 19.86
N ALA A 92 -17.30 -3.92 19.44
CA ALA A 92 -18.59 -4.60 19.53
C ALA A 92 -18.65 -5.86 18.65
N MET A 93 -18.12 -5.79 17.43
CA MET A 93 -18.02 -6.93 16.51
C MET A 93 -17.09 -8.02 17.08
N VAL A 94 -15.93 -7.63 17.60
CA VAL A 94 -14.99 -8.54 18.31
C VAL A 94 -15.70 -9.24 19.47
N ASN A 95 -16.40 -8.49 20.32
CA ASN A 95 -17.14 -9.06 21.44
C ASN A 95 -18.27 -9.99 20.98
N SER A 96 -19.00 -9.64 19.93
CA SER A 96 -20.06 -10.48 19.34
C SER A 96 -19.50 -11.80 18.78
N VAL A 97 -18.40 -11.75 18.03
CA VAL A 97 -17.72 -12.94 17.46
C VAL A 97 -17.26 -13.89 18.56
N ILE A 98 -16.76 -13.34 19.67
CA ILE A 98 -16.29 -14.15 20.80
C ILE A 98 -17.46 -14.69 21.61
N ASN A 99 -18.49 -13.89 21.87
CA ASN A 99 -19.70 -14.32 22.58
C ASN A 99 -20.47 -15.40 21.80
N ARG A 100 -20.42 -15.37 20.46
CA ARG A 100 -20.93 -16.45 19.59
C ARG A 100 -20.05 -17.70 19.60
N GLY A 101 -18.90 -17.67 20.29
CA GLY A 101 -18.00 -18.81 20.43
C GLY A 101 -17.29 -19.20 19.13
N ILE A 102 -17.15 -18.28 18.19
CA ILE A 102 -16.44 -18.51 16.90
C ILE A 102 -14.92 -18.41 17.12
N ALA A 103 -14.49 -17.57 18.06
CA ALA A 103 -13.10 -17.44 18.51
C ALA A 103 -12.95 -17.87 19.97
N ARG A 104 -12.73 -19.18 20.20
CA ARG A 104 -12.54 -19.76 21.55
C ARG A 104 -11.07 -19.93 21.92
N ASN A 105 -10.18 -19.98 20.93
CA ASN A 105 -8.77 -20.28 21.15
C ASN A 105 -7.86 -19.48 20.21
N GLN A 106 -6.57 -19.36 20.55
CA GLN A 106 -5.58 -18.62 19.76
C GLN A 106 -5.54 -19.08 18.28
N ARG A 107 -5.67 -20.40 18.04
CA ARG A 107 -5.72 -20.97 16.68
C ARG A 107 -6.95 -20.52 15.88
N GLN A 108 -8.12 -20.47 16.49
CA GLN A 108 -9.36 -20.04 15.83
C GLN A 108 -9.32 -18.55 15.51
N THR A 109 -8.74 -17.75 16.40
CA THR A 109 -8.53 -16.32 16.17
C THR A 109 -7.59 -16.05 14.99
N ALA A 110 -6.50 -16.81 14.88
CA ALA A 110 -5.59 -16.72 13.74
C ALA A 110 -6.30 -17.12 12.43
N LEU A 111 -7.08 -18.20 12.44
CA LEU A 111 -7.86 -18.65 11.27
C LEU A 111 -8.91 -17.63 10.82
N LEU A 112 -9.64 -17.02 11.76
CA LEU A 112 -10.59 -15.95 11.44
C LEU A 112 -9.89 -14.72 10.86
N THR A 113 -8.72 -14.37 11.41
CA THR A 113 -7.91 -13.24 10.91
C THR A 113 -7.43 -13.50 9.49
N SER A 114 -6.96 -14.70 9.20
CA SER A 114 -6.61 -15.07 7.82
C SER A 114 -7.83 -15.09 6.90
N GLY A 115 -8.99 -15.58 7.37
CA GLY A 115 -10.22 -15.60 6.58
C GLY A 115 -10.74 -14.21 6.23
N VAL A 116 -10.62 -13.24 7.15
CA VAL A 116 -10.96 -11.84 6.88
C VAL A 116 -10.01 -11.23 5.85
N GLY A 117 -8.71 -11.51 5.93
CA GLY A 117 -7.74 -11.09 4.92
C GLY A 117 -8.04 -11.68 3.53
N VAL A 118 -8.48 -12.94 3.48
CA VAL A 118 -8.92 -13.62 2.24
C VAL A 118 -10.18 -12.96 1.66
N ALA A 119 -11.17 -12.67 2.49
CA ALA A 119 -12.46 -12.16 2.04
C ALA A 119 -12.38 -10.70 1.55
N VAL A 120 -11.47 -9.89 2.13
CA VAL A 120 -11.28 -8.49 1.76
C VAL A 120 -10.14 -8.36 0.75
N PHE A 121 -10.27 -8.91 -0.46
CA PHE A 121 -9.20 -8.94 -1.48
C PHE A 121 -9.27 -7.78 -2.51
N VAL A 122 -10.03 -6.73 -2.21
CA VAL A 122 -10.30 -5.61 -3.13
C VAL A 122 -9.02 -4.85 -3.49
N GLU A 123 -8.20 -4.53 -2.49
CA GLU A 123 -6.93 -3.81 -2.64
C GLU A 123 -6.01 -4.22 -1.47
N SER A 124 -4.70 -4.35 -1.72
CA SER A 124 -3.73 -4.77 -0.70
C SER A 124 -3.71 -3.85 0.52
N ASN A 125 -3.76 -2.52 0.32
CA ASN A 125 -3.75 -1.57 1.44
C ASN A 125 -5.05 -1.62 2.25
N LEU A 126 -6.20 -1.63 1.58
CA LEU A 126 -7.51 -1.69 2.24
C LEU A 126 -7.70 -3.01 2.99
N SER A 127 -7.25 -4.12 2.40
CA SER A 127 -7.27 -5.46 3.00
C SER A 127 -6.48 -5.48 4.31
N VAL A 128 -5.21 -5.04 4.27
CA VAL A 128 -4.32 -5.02 5.43
C VAL A 128 -4.86 -4.12 6.53
N LEU A 129 -5.39 -2.94 6.17
CA LEU A 129 -5.95 -2.00 7.15
C LEU A 129 -7.22 -2.55 7.81
N THR A 130 -8.13 -3.12 7.02
CA THR A 130 -9.40 -3.66 7.50
C THR A 130 -9.17 -4.89 8.38
N ALA A 131 -8.38 -5.86 7.91
CA ALA A 131 -7.99 -7.04 8.67
C ALA A 131 -7.22 -6.65 9.95
N GLY A 132 -6.32 -5.67 9.85
CA GLY A 132 -5.60 -5.12 11.00
C GLY A 132 -6.51 -4.54 12.07
N ILE A 133 -7.49 -3.73 11.69
CA ILE A 133 -8.44 -3.12 12.63
C ILE A 133 -9.30 -4.19 13.30
N LEU A 134 -9.86 -5.12 12.52
CA LEU A 134 -10.74 -6.18 13.04
C LEU A 134 -9.99 -7.16 13.95
N SER A 135 -8.83 -7.64 13.51
CA SER A 135 -8.10 -8.69 14.20
C SER A 135 -7.25 -8.20 15.36
N ARG A 136 -6.90 -6.90 15.40
CA ARG A 136 -6.18 -6.32 16.55
C ARG A 136 -6.93 -6.53 17.86
N GLY A 137 -8.24 -6.27 17.89
CA GLY A 137 -9.04 -6.45 19.10
C GLY A 137 -9.10 -7.91 19.57
N LEU A 138 -9.15 -8.86 18.63
CA LEU A 138 -9.07 -10.28 18.95
C LEU A 138 -7.68 -10.69 19.48
N PHE A 139 -6.61 -10.27 18.81
CA PHE A 139 -5.24 -10.61 19.20
C PHE A 139 -4.87 -10.04 20.57
N ASP A 140 -5.24 -8.78 20.83
CA ASP A 140 -5.00 -8.12 22.12
C ASP A 140 -5.73 -8.88 23.27
N ARG A 141 -6.96 -9.36 23.05
CA ARG A 141 -7.71 -10.13 24.08
C ARG A 141 -7.09 -11.49 24.42
N PHE A 142 -6.49 -12.17 23.43
CA PHE A 142 -5.83 -13.47 23.63
C PHE A 142 -4.32 -13.35 23.95
N GLY A 143 -3.82 -12.13 24.23
CA GLY A 143 -2.43 -11.88 24.60
C GLY A 143 -1.42 -12.21 23.50
N MET A 144 -1.82 -12.11 22.23
CA MET A 144 -0.97 -12.49 21.10
C MET A 144 -0.14 -11.31 20.57
N SER A 145 1.08 -11.61 20.12
CA SER A 145 2.01 -10.59 19.59
C SER A 145 1.48 -9.85 18.36
N ARG A 146 1.73 -8.53 18.31
CA ARG A 146 1.47 -7.68 17.14
C ARG A 146 2.28 -8.08 15.91
N ALA A 147 3.49 -8.63 16.10
CA ALA A 147 4.29 -9.15 14.99
C ALA A 147 3.65 -10.38 14.36
N LYS A 148 3.03 -11.25 15.18
CA LYS A 148 2.29 -12.41 14.68
C LYS A 148 1.02 -11.98 13.92
N LEU A 149 0.32 -10.95 14.40
CA LEU A 149 -0.81 -10.36 13.68
C LEU A 149 -0.38 -9.83 12.30
N ALA A 150 0.70 -9.02 12.26
CA ALA A 150 1.24 -8.48 11.03
C ALA A 150 1.63 -9.61 10.05
N TYR A 151 2.29 -10.66 10.53
CA TYR A 151 2.64 -11.82 9.71
C TYR A 151 1.42 -12.50 9.08
N PHE A 152 0.36 -12.75 9.85
CA PHE A 152 -0.85 -13.38 9.31
C PHE A 152 -1.56 -12.49 8.30
N ILE A 153 -1.67 -11.20 8.57
CA ILE A 153 -2.32 -10.25 7.66
C ILE A 153 -1.52 -10.14 6.36
N ASP A 154 -0.20 -9.98 6.44
CA ASP A 154 0.67 -9.81 5.26
C ASP A 154 0.69 -11.09 4.40
N SER A 155 0.84 -12.25 5.05
CA SER A 155 0.84 -13.56 4.38
C SER A 155 -0.50 -13.94 3.73
N THR A 156 -1.59 -13.22 4.02
CA THR A 156 -2.91 -13.51 3.44
C THR A 156 -3.33 -12.42 2.46
N SER A 157 -3.20 -11.16 2.84
CA SER A 157 -3.63 -10.03 2.01
C SER A 157 -2.83 -9.93 0.71
N ALA A 158 -1.49 -10.03 0.78
CA ALA A 158 -0.64 -9.85 -0.40
C ALA A 158 -0.75 -10.99 -1.43
N PRO A 159 -0.67 -12.28 -1.05
CA PRO A 159 -0.77 -13.37 -2.03
C PRO A 159 -2.15 -13.45 -2.69
N ILE A 160 -3.21 -13.23 -1.93
CA ILE A 160 -4.59 -13.37 -2.43
C ILE A 160 -4.93 -12.25 -3.40
N CYS A 161 -4.45 -11.03 -3.15
CA CYS A 161 -4.61 -9.93 -4.09
C CYS A 161 -3.93 -10.18 -5.44
N ILE A 162 -2.85 -10.98 -5.48
CA ILE A 162 -2.16 -11.31 -6.74
C ILE A 162 -2.82 -12.52 -7.42
N LEU A 163 -3.31 -13.49 -6.66
CA LEU A 163 -3.93 -14.71 -7.19
C LEU A 163 -5.33 -14.47 -7.79
N ILE A 164 -6.09 -13.52 -7.23
CA ILE A 164 -7.43 -13.20 -7.70
C ILE A 164 -7.34 -12.01 -8.68
N LEU A 165 -7.50 -12.28 -9.97
CA LEU A 165 -7.38 -11.27 -11.02
C LEU A 165 -8.53 -10.24 -11.06
N LEU A 166 -9.59 -10.47 -10.27
CA LEU A 166 -10.76 -9.59 -10.14
C LEU A 166 -10.48 -8.40 -9.19
N ASN A 167 -9.32 -7.76 -9.33
CA ASN A 167 -8.96 -6.55 -8.58
C ASN A 167 -7.96 -5.67 -9.37
N ALA A 168 -7.50 -4.57 -8.76
CA ALA A 168 -6.58 -3.63 -9.40
C ALA A 168 -5.22 -4.26 -9.79
N TRP A 169 -4.69 -5.17 -8.97
CA TRP A 169 -3.44 -5.88 -9.25
C TRP A 169 -3.59 -6.86 -10.42
N GLY A 170 -4.72 -7.56 -10.49
CA GLY A 170 -5.05 -8.43 -11.61
C GLY A 170 -5.17 -7.67 -12.93
N ALA A 171 -5.89 -6.54 -12.92
CA ALA A 171 -5.98 -5.66 -14.09
C ALA A 171 -4.61 -5.15 -14.54
N TYR A 172 -3.74 -4.78 -13.61
CA TYR A 172 -2.37 -4.36 -13.91
C TYR A 172 -1.54 -5.47 -14.56
N ILE A 173 -1.59 -6.69 -14.03
CA ILE A 173 -0.87 -7.84 -14.61
C ILE A 173 -1.40 -8.17 -16.01
N LEU A 174 -2.72 -8.15 -16.21
CA LEU A 174 -3.34 -8.38 -17.51
C LEU A 174 -2.93 -7.29 -18.52
N ALA A 175 -2.85 -6.02 -18.09
CA ALA A 175 -2.38 -4.93 -18.94
C ALA A 175 -0.92 -5.10 -19.34
N LEU A 176 -0.04 -5.49 -18.40
CA LEU A 176 1.37 -5.78 -18.70
C LEU A 176 1.49 -6.95 -19.67
N LEU A 177 0.76 -8.05 -19.44
CA LEU A 177 0.78 -9.22 -20.32
C LEU A 177 0.22 -8.92 -21.71
N GLY A 178 -0.74 -8.01 -21.82
CA GLY A 178 -1.30 -7.55 -23.10
C GLY A 178 -0.28 -6.88 -24.02
N THR A 179 0.87 -6.44 -23.51
CA THR A 179 1.97 -5.91 -24.33
C THR A 179 2.83 -6.98 -25.00
N TYR A 180 2.64 -8.26 -24.65
CA TYR A 180 3.36 -9.39 -25.22
C TYR A 180 2.50 -10.12 -26.26
N GLU A 181 3.12 -10.64 -27.32
CA GLU A 181 2.46 -11.54 -28.27
C GLU A 181 2.30 -12.93 -27.64
N LEU A 182 1.12 -13.18 -27.05
CA LEU A 182 0.76 -14.44 -26.44
C LEU A 182 -0.09 -15.28 -27.40
N GLU A 183 0.12 -16.60 -27.44
CA GLU A 183 -0.66 -17.54 -28.27
C GLU A 183 -2.15 -17.56 -27.91
N ARG A 184 -2.48 -17.16 -26.67
CA ARG A 184 -3.84 -17.06 -26.14
C ARG A 184 -4.01 -15.76 -25.35
N PRO A 185 -5.25 -15.24 -25.19
CA PRO A 185 -5.52 -14.09 -24.35
C PRO A 185 -4.94 -14.28 -22.94
N ALA A 186 -4.29 -13.25 -22.39
CA ALA A 186 -3.63 -13.30 -21.07
C ALA A 186 -4.53 -13.85 -19.96
N ALA A 187 -5.83 -13.56 -20.01
CA ALA A 187 -6.82 -14.09 -19.07
C ALA A 187 -7.00 -15.61 -19.14
N GLN A 188 -6.87 -16.24 -20.31
CA GLN A 188 -6.96 -17.70 -20.50
C GLN A 188 -5.66 -18.44 -20.18
N ILE A 189 -4.54 -17.72 -20.04
CA ILE A 189 -3.26 -18.32 -19.64
C ILE A 189 -3.19 -18.37 -18.11
N LEU A 190 -3.76 -17.38 -17.43
CA LEU A 190 -3.73 -17.28 -15.98
C LEU A 190 -4.81 -18.10 -15.28
N TRP A 191 -5.95 -18.37 -15.93
CA TRP A 191 -7.06 -19.23 -15.47
C TRP A 191 -7.51 -20.18 -16.58
#